data_AF-A0A3M8FTZ7-F1
#
_entry.id   AF-A0A3M8FTZ7-F1
#
_cell.length_a   1.000
_cell.length_b   1.000
_cell.length_c   1.000
_cell.angle_alpha   90.00
_cell.angle_beta   90.00
_cell.angle_gamma   90.00
#
_symmetry.space_group_name_H-M   'P 1'
#
loop_
_entity.id
_entity.type
_entity.pdbx_description
1 polymer ?
#
loop_
_entity_poly.entity_id
_entity_poly.type
_entity_poly.pdbx_seq_one_letter_code
_entity_poly.pdbx_strand_id
1 'polypeptide(L)'
;MKPQARSHVSLAIGAAAALGLVSMAGGFTAGAAETTQSSVSYVLTDGRIVPESDYAIRVDIIGTAFTSGGTPLPITLEINLGDEAIEPFGDADSPAGNINQPTLPTASHVFPSMRSIDDHITITATSWYNGQQLYTHNSHGQSALVKVLRNGDDVPNVSGFDGQEDAEYFLKPYLTPDGSKIWLHDNQVIYLFELGTSNPNSSAADFQDAVVLVTLGESVVDIEEPQPPRNDFAVPMPTALNAD
;
A
#
# COMPACT_ATOMS: atom_id res chain seq x y z
N MET A 1 38.48 1.06 -62.17
CA MET A 1 37.13 1.49 -62.58
C MET A 1 36.87 2.87 -62.02
N LYS A 2 36.76 3.86 -62.90
CA LYS A 2 36.06 5.15 -62.68
C LYS A 2 34.58 4.90 -63.12
N PRO A 3 33.57 5.77 -62.84
CA PRO A 3 33.65 7.10 -62.23
C PRO A 3 32.40 7.53 -61.39
N GLN A 4 32.40 8.83 -61.01
CA GLN A 4 31.24 9.75 -60.85
C GLN A 4 30.39 9.65 -59.58
N ALA A 5 29.86 10.74 -59.01
CA ALA A 5 29.87 12.19 -59.29
C ALA A 5 29.40 12.89 -58.00
N ARG A 6 30.03 14.01 -57.57
CA ARG A 6 29.55 15.41 -57.73
C ARG A 6 28.10 15.62 -57.23
N SER A 7 27.73 16.67 -56.50
CA SER A 7 28.17 18.07 -56.62
C SER A 7 27.43 18.93 -55.58
N HIS A 8 28.14 19.93 -55.04
CA HIS A 8 27.74 21.34 -54.78
C HIS A 8 26.42 21.62 -53.98
N VAL A 9 26.21 22.75 -53.29
CA VAL A 9 26.68 24.14 -53.39
C VAL A 9 26.57 24.78 -51.99
N SER A 10 27.43 25.75 -51.73
CA SER A 10 27.52 26.61 -50.55
C SER A 10 26.46 27.74 -50.47
N LEU A 11 26.37 28.30 -49.26
CA LEU A 11 26.38 29.75 -48.95
C LEU A 11 25.07 30.59 -48.91
N ALA A 12 25.14 31.49 -47.92
CA ALA A 12 24.54 32.84 -47.78
C ALA A 12 23.22 32.90 -47.00
N ILE A 13 23.23 33.39 -45.75
CA ILE A 13 23.30 34.79 -45.29
C ILE A 13 22.07 35.61 -45.73
N GLY A 14 21.31 36.09 -44.74
CA GLY A 14 20.85 37.49 -44.77
C GLY A 14 19.38 37.75 -44.43
N ALA A 15 19.20 38.71 -43.52
CA ALA A 15 18.05 39.58 -43.28
C ALA A 15 16.82 38.95 -42.58
N ALA A 16 16.50 39.30 -41.33
CA ALA A 16 16.11 40.59 -40.73
C ALA A 16 14.58 40.81 -40.70
N ALA A 17 14.11 40.97 -39.46
CA ALA A 17 12.98 41.76 -38.98
C ALA A 17 11.56 41.52 -39.53
N ALA A 18 10.67 41.09 -38.64
CA ALA A 18 9.39 41.79 -38.44
C ALA A 18 8.89 41.55 -37.00
N LEU A 19 8.68 42.66 -36.28
CA LEU A 19 7.84 42.69 -35.09
C LEU A 19 6.43 42.22 -35.46
N GLY A 20 5.86 41.38 -34.60
CA GLY A 20 4.45 41.03 -34.63
C GLY A 20 4.01 40.59 -33.24
N LEU A 21 3.77 41.56 -32.36
CA LEU A 21 2.97 41.34 -31.16
C LEU A 21 1.54 41.03 -31.61
N VAL A 22 1.15 39.76 -31.52
CA VAL A 22 -0.26 39.35 -31.58
C VAL A 22 -0.57 38.65 -30.27
N SER A 23 -1.37 39.35 -29.46
CA SER A 23 -2.06 38.78 -28.31
C SER A 23 -2.95 37.64 -28.77
N MET A 24 -2.71 36.43 -28.27
CA MET A 24 -3.71 35.37 -28.29
C MET A 24 -3.89 34.90 -26.86
N ALA A 25 -5.04 35.26 -26.29
CA ALA A 25 -5.60 34.60 -25.12
C ALA A 25 -5.90 33.15 -25.52
N GLY A 26 -4.88 32.29 -25.40
CA GLY A 26 -5.02 30.85 -25.51
C GLY A 26 -5.33 30.32 -24.12
N GLY A 27 -6.56 29.83 -23.93
CA GLY A 27 -6.93 29.10 -22.73
C GLY A 27 -5.95 27.97 -22.51
N PHE A 28 -5.39 27.90 -21.30
CA PHE A 28 -4.75 26.70 -20.81
C PHE A 28 -5.84 25.64 -20.66
N THR A 29 -6.08 24.88 -21.72
CA THR A 29 -6.54 23.51 -21.55
C THR A 29 -5.40 22.77 -20.88
N ALA A 30 -5.47 22.68 -19.55
CA ALA A 30 -4.74 21.67 -18.81
C ALA A 30 -5.21 20.32 -19.37
N GLY A 31 -4.44 19.76 -20.29
CA GLY A 31 -4.53 18.35 -20.58
C GLY A 31 -4.14 17.67 -19.28
N ALA A 32 -5.12 17.11 -18.57
CA ALA A 32 -4.85 16.07 -17.60
C ALA A 32 -4.07 15.00 -18.36
N ALA A 33 -2.77 14.90 -18.07
CA ALA A 33 -2.04 13.72 -18.45
C ALA A 33 -2.76 12.57 -17.74
N GLU A 34 -3.47 11.73 -18.49
CA GLU A 34 -3.79 10.40 -18.02
C GLU A 34 -2.45 9.73 -17.76
N THR A 35 -1.98 9.78 -16.51
CA THR A 35 -0.97 8.87 -16.02
C THR A 35 -1.56 7.50 -16.23
N THR A 36 -1.08 6.82 -17.26
CA THR A 36 -1.37 5.41 -17.49
C THR A 36 -0.89 4.71 -16.23
N GLN A 37 -1.86 4.31 -15.41
CA GLN A 37 -1.59 3.70 -14.13
C GLN A 37 -1.07 2.28 -14.42
N SER A 38 0.24 2.20 -14.60
CA SER A 38 1.01 0.97 -14.67
C SER A 38 0.66 0.14 -13.45
N SER A 39 0.07 -1.03 -13.66
CA SER A 39 -0.47 -1.85 -12.57
C SER A 39 -0.20 -3.32 -12.82
N VAL A 40 0.42 -3.95 -11.83
CA VAL A 40 0.63 -5.40 -11.83
C VAL A 40 -0.66 -6.08 -11.40
N SER A 41 -1.17 -6.96 -12.26
CA SER A 41 -2.29 -7.83 -11.95
C SER A 41 -1.85 -8.97 -11.03
N TYR A 42 -2.77 -9.45 -10.19
CA TYR A 42 -2.53 -10.55 -9.27
C TYR A 42 -3.82 -11.35 -9.05
N VAL A 43 -3.66 -12.57 -8.54
CA VAL A 43 -4.74 -13.38 -7.99
C VAL A 43 -4.49 -13.67 -6.51
N LEU A 44 -5.55 -13.65 -5.70
CA LEU A 44 -5.48 -14.15 -4.34
C LEU A 44 -5.77 -15.65 -4.32
N THR A 45 -4.83 -16.43 -3.80
CA THR A 45 -5.00 -17.87 -3.58
C THR A 45 -4.73 -18.14 -2.11
N ASP A 46 -5.68 -18.70 -1.37
CA ASP A 46 -5.52 -19.05 0.04
C ASP A 46 -4.92 -17.93 0.91
N GLY A 47 -5.21 -16.66 0.60
CA GLY A 47 -4.75 -15.46 1.32
C GLY A 47 -3.33 -14.98 1.00
N ARG A 48 -2.64 -15.63 0.05
CA ARG A 48 -1.41 -15.10 -0.55
C ARG A 48 -1.70 -14.33 -1.85
N ILE A 49 -0.87 -13.33 -2.14
CA ILE A 49 -0.87 -12.65 -3.44
C ILE A 49 0.01 -13.46 -4.39
N VAL A 50 -0.56 -13.83 -5.54
CA VAL A 50 0.13 -14.49 -6.64
C VAL A 50 0.17 -13.50 -7.81
N PRO A 51 1.31 -12.83 -8.04
CA PRO A 51 1.48 -11.89 -9.15
C PRO A 51 1.34 -12.60 -10.51
N GLU A 52 0.90 -11.86 -11.53
CA GLU A 52 0.82 -12.37 -12.91
C GLU A 52 2.02 -11.93 -13.79
N SER A 53 2.95 -11.15 -13.21
CA SER A 53 4.22 -10.73 -13.82
C SER A 53 5.28 -10.46 -12.75
N ASP A 54 6.53 -10.23 -13.17
CA ASP A 54 7.54 -9.62 -12.31
C ASP A 54 7.02 -8.27 -11.77
N TYR A 55 7.40 -7.93 -10.55
CA TYR A 55 6.74 -6.86 -9.80
C TYR A 55 7.71 -6.12 -8.86
N ALA A 56 7.42 -4.85 -8.61
CA ALA A 56 7.90 -4.12 -7.44
C ALA A 56 6.84 -4.19 -6.34
N ILE A 57 7.23 -4.11 -5.07
CA ILE A 57 6.31 -4.17 -3.94
C ILE A 57 6.58 -3.06 -2.92
N ARG A 58 5.48 -2.51 -2.43
CA ARG A 58 5.43 -1.61 -1.28
C ARG A 58 4.47 -2.19 -0.24
N VAL A 59 4.87 -2.06 1.02
CA VAL A 59 4.06 -2.44 2.17
C VAL A 59 3.89 -1.22 3.07
N ASP A 60 2.65 -0.88 3.39
CA ASP A 60 2.28 0.19 4.29
C ASP A 60 1.53 -0.38 5.49
N ILE A 61 1.94 -0.01 6.70
CA ILE A 61 1.16 -0.22 7.92
C ILE A 61 0.22 0.98 8.04
N ILE A 62 -1.05 0.76 7.71
CA ILE A 62 -2.07 1.82 7.65
C ILE A 62 -2.91 1.89 8.94
N GLY A 63 -2.71 0.96 9.87
CA GLY A 63 -3.37 0.93 11.17
C GLY A 63 -2.84 -0.15 12.11
N THR A 64 -2.83 0.16 13.41
CA THR A 64 -2.57 -0.81 14.49
C THR A 64 -3.34 -0.39 15.75
N ALA A 65 -3.96 -1.33 16.45
CA ALA A 65 -4.75 -1.01 17.65
C ALA A 65 -4.64 -2.01 18.82
N PHE A 66 -3.73 -2.99 18.76
CA PHE A 66 -3.70 -4.04 19.78
C PHE A 66 -3.39 -3.50 21.19
N THR A 67 -4.31 -3.69 22.14
CA THR A 67 -4.12 -3.24 23.53
C THR A 67 -4.50 -4.32 24.55
N SER A 68 -3.99 -4.19 25.77
CA SER A 68 -4.45 -4.93 26.94
C SER A 68 -4.61 -3.99 28.13
N GLY A 69 -5.84 -3.91 28.66
CA GLY A 69 -6.18 -2.98 29.74
C GLY A 69 -5.87 -1.52 29.37
N GLY A 70 -6.13 -1.14 28.11
CA GLY A 70 -5.81 0.18 27.55
C GLY A 70 -4.33 0.45 27.29
N THR A 71 -3.43 -0.50 27.54
CA THR A 71 -1.99 -0.35 27.23
C THR A 71 -1.68 -0.98 25.87
N PRO A 72 -1.11 -0.23 24.91
CA PRO A 72 -0.65 -0.80 23.64
C PRO A 72 0.38 -1.90 23.86
N LEU A 73 0.18 -3.03 23.19
CA LEU A 73 1.07 -4.18 23.25
C LEU A 73 1.84 -4.36 21.94
N PRO A 74 3.08 -4.88 21.98
CA PRO A 74 3.86 -4.93 20.76
C PRO A 74 3.27 -5.86 19.70
N ILE A 75 3.40 -5.45 18.45
CA ILE A 75 3.12 -6.27 17.27
C ILE A 75 4.35 -6.23 16.37
N THR A 76 4.72 -7.37 15.78
CA THR A 76 5.77 -7.47 14.77
C THR A 76 5.21 -7.98 13.45
N LEU A 77 5.88 -7.66 12.34
CA LEU A 77 5.55 -8.12 11.00
C LEU A 77 6.76 -8.74 10.29
N GLU A 78 6.50 -9.85 9.61
CA GLU A 78 7.40 -10.48 8.65
C GLU A 78 6.69 -10.54 7.29
N ILE A 79 7.40 -10.13 6.24
CA ILE A 79 6.94 -10.19 4.86
C ILE A 79 7.69 -11.32 4.17
N ASN A 80 6.97 -12.32 3.69
CA ASN A 80 7.55 -13.43 2.93
C ASN A 80 7.36 -13.16 1.44
N LEU A 81 8.47 -13.14 0.69
CA LEU A 81 8.52 -13.03 -0.77
C LEU A 81 9.11 -14.31 -1.34
N GLY A 82 8.25 -15.23 -1.79
CA GLY A 82 8.66 -16.60 -2.11
C GLY A 82 9.16 -17.33 -0.86
N ASP A 83 10.41 -17.78 -0.88
CA ASP A 83 11.09 -18.45 0.25
C ASP A 83 11.87 -17.47 1.15
N GLU A 84 11.88 -16.17 0.83
CA GLU A 84 12.62 -15.15 1.58
C GLU A 84 11.72 -14.48 2.64
N ALA A 85 12.08 -14.62 3.91
CA ALA A 85 11.48 -13.89 5.02
C ALA A 85 12.21 -12.55 5.24
N ILE A 86 11.47 -11.44 5.28
CA ILE A 86 12.03 -10.08 5.37
C ILE A 86 11.28 -9.28 6.44
N GLU A 87 12.03 -8.51 7.22
CA GLU A 87 11.53 -7.80 8.41
C GLU A 87 11.79 -6.29 8.29
N PRO A 88 11.11 -5.59 7.36
CA PRO A 88 11.44 -4.20 7.04
C PRO A 88 11.14 -3.20 8.16
N PHE A 89 10.36 -3.61 9.17
CA PHE A 89 9.91 -2.75 10.26
C PHE A 89 10.56 -3.07 11.61
N GLY A 90 11.55 -3.97 11.63
CA GLY A 90 12.27 -4.41 12.82
C GLY A 90 12.14 -5.92 13.07
N ASP A 91 13.00 -6.42 13.96
CA ASP A 91 13.14 -7.85 14.29
C ASP A 91 11.79 -8.50 14.65
N ALA A 92 11.33 -9.45 13.83
CA ALA A 92 10.01 -10.05 13.99
C ALA A 92 9.95 -11.09 15.12
N ASP A 93 11.11 -11.56 15.59
CA ASP A 93 11.31 -12.47 16.72
C ASP A 93 11.53 -11.74 18.05
N SER A 94 11.33 -10.41 18.07
CA SER A 94 11.52 -9.60 19.25
C SER A 94 10.45 -8.51 19.37
N PRO A 95 9.92 -8.24 20.58
CA PRO A 95 9.01 -7.10 20.79
C PRO A 95 9.68 -5.74 20.52
N ALA A 96 11.00 -5.70 20.26
CA ALA A 96 11.70 -4.51 19.81
C ALA A 96 11.35 -4.09 18.37
N GLY A 97 10.86 -5.01 17.52
CA GLY A 97 10.35 -4.73 16.18
C GLY A 97 8.93 -4.15 16.17
N ASN A 98 8.53 -3.46 17.25
CA ASN A 98 7.15 -3.07 17.48
C ASN A 98 6.62 -2.08 16.43
N ILE A 99 5.64 -2.51 15.65
CA ILE A 99 4.90 -1.69 14.70
C ILE A 99 3.64 -1.05 15.31
N ASN A 100 3.20 -1.47 16.49
CA ASN A 100 2.01 -0.92 17.13
C ASN A 100 2.34 0.45 17.74
N GLN A 101 2.05 1.51 16.98
CA GLN A 101 2.37 2.89 17.33
C GLN A 101 1.12 3.77 17.20
N PRO A 102 1.02 4.87 17.99
CA PRO A 102 -0.17 5.73 18.00
C PRO A 102 -0.31 6.66 16.77
N THR A 103 0.57 6.56 15.76
CA THR A 103 0.62 7.45 14.60
C THR A 103 0.23 6.72 13.31
N LEU A 104 -0.51 7.39 12.42
CA LEU A 104 -0.94 6.87 11.12
C LEU A 104 -0.46 7.74 9.93
N PRO A 105 -0.12 7.14 8.76
CA PRO A 105 0.27 5.74 8.61
C PRO A 105 1.49 5.46 9.47
N THR A 106 1.58 4.24 10.00
CA THR A 106 2.54 3.93 11.06
C THR A 106 3.94 3.76 10.51
N ALA A 107 4.08 3.09 9.36
CA ALA A 107 5.33 2.97 8.63
C ALA A 107 5.09 2.49 7.19
N SER A 108 6.06 2.74 6.31
CA SER A 108 6.04 2.32 4.92
C SER A 108 7.38 1.73 4.51
N HIS A 109 7.38 0.72 3.66
CA HIS A 109 8.58 0.14 3.08
C HIS A 109 8.39 -0.14 1.59
N VAL A 110 9.31 0.39 0.78
CA VAL A 110 9.42 0.08 -0.65
C VAL A 110 10.63 -0.81 -0.84
N PHE A 111 10.43 -1.98 -1.44
CA PHE A 111 11.54 -2.89 -1.72
C PHE A 111 12.37 -2.35 -2.89
N PRO A 112 13.71 -2.31 -2.77
CA PRO A 112 14.57 -1.55 -3.69
C PRO A 112 14.79 -2.24 -5.05
N SER A 113 14.22 -3.44 -5.25
CA SER A 113 14.41 -4.24 -6.45
C SER A 113 13.12 -4.95 -6.86
N MET A 114 13.02 -5.19 -8.17
CA MET A 114 11.99 -6.07 -8.72
C MET A 114 12.09 -7.48 -8.13
N ARG A 115 10.96 -8.15 -8.05
CA ARG A 115 10.74 -9.52 -7.62
C ARG A 115 10.20 -10.34 -8.78
N SER A 116 10.45 -11.65 -8.73
CA SER A 116 9.99 -12.55 -9.78
C SER A 116 8.52 -12.89 -9.58
N ILE A 117 7.80 -13.17 -10.66
CA ILE A 117 6.43 -13.71 -10.62
C ILE A 117 6.27 -14.93 -9.67
N ASP A 118 7.33 -15.73 -9.49
CA ASP A 118 7.32 -16.91 -8.63
C ASP A 118 7.40 -16.56 -7.12
N ASP A 119 7.80 -15.33 -6.77
CA ASP A 119 7.90 -14.84 -5.40
C ASP A 119 6.50 -14.44 -4.89
N HIS A 120 5.67 -15.41 -4.51
CA HIS A 120 4.36 -15.12 -3.91
C HIS A 120 4.49 -14.38 -2.57
N ILE A 121 3.51 -13.54 -2.25
CA ILE A 121 3.58 -12.67 -1.08
C ILE A 121 2.67 -13.20 0.04
N THR A 122 3.22 -13.33 1.24
CA THR A 122 2.45 -13.54 2.47
C THR A 122 2.94 -12.62 3.58
N ILE A 123 2.07 -12.37 4.55
CA ILE A 123 2.38 -11.52 5.69
C ILE A 123 2.13 -12.33 6.95
N THR A 124 3.11 -12.37 7.85
CA THR A 124 2.98 -12.91 9.19
C THR A 124 2.93 -11.75 10.18
N ALA A 125 1.93 -11.73 11.05
CA ALA A 125 1.85 -10.79 12.16
C ALA A 125 1.88 -11.54 13.50
N THR A 126 2.61 -11.01 14.46
CA THR A 126 2.77 -11.60 15.80
C THR A 126 2.52 -10.56 16.89
N SER A 127 1.66 -10.87 17.85
CA SER A 127 1.47 -10.07 19.06
C SER A 127 2.33 -10.57 20.22
N TRP A 128 2.66 -9.64 21.12
CA TRP A 128 3.56 -9.89 22.25
C TRP A 128 2.94 -9.47 23.58
N TYR A 129 3.17 -10.26 24.63
CA TYR A 129 2.79 -9.92 26.01
C TYR A 129 3.91 -10.30 26.98
N ASN A 130 4.36 -9.35 27.80
CA ASN A 130 5.48 -9.55 28.74
C ASN A 130 6.75 -10.17 28.11
N GLY A 131 7.04 -9.79 26.86
CA GLY A 131 8.20 -10.27 26.12
C GLY A 131 8.06 -11.69 25.53
N GLN A 132 6.87 -12.28 25.59
CA GLN A 132 6.56 -13.58 25.00
C GLN A 132 5.60 -13.40 23.82
N GLN A 133 5.76 -14.23 22.78
CA GLN A 133 4.80 -14.32 21.69
C GLN A 133 3.45 -14.80 22.24
N LEU A 134 2.38 -14.12 21.85
CA LEU A 134 1.02 -14.44 22.27
C LEU A 134 0.26 -15.14 21.15
N TYR A 135 0.07 -14.46 20.01
CA TYR A 135 -0.56 -15.02 18.82
C TYR A 135 0.26 -14.68 17.58
N THR A 136 0.31 -15.61 16.63
CA THR A 136 0.97 -15.45 15.34
C THR A 136 0.04 -15.96 14.25
N HIS A 137 -0.21 -15.13 13.26
CA HIS A 137 -1.04 -15.47 12.11
C HIS A 137 -0.34 -15.09 10.81
N ASN A 138 -0.35 -16.04 9.87
CA ASN A 138 0.11 -15.81 8.51
C ASN A 138 -1.12 -15.64 7.60
N SER A 139 -1.00 -14.77 6.59
CA SER A 139 -2.08 -14.51 5.63
C SER A 139 -2.40 -15.72 4.75
N HIS A 140 -1.45 -16.63 4.57
CA HIS A 140 -1.61 -17.90 3.87
C HIS A 140 -2.17 -19.00 4.78
N GLY A 141 -3.00 -19.87 4.20
CA GLY A 141 -3.60 -21.01 4.91
C GLY A 141 -4.98 -20.74 5.48
N GLN A 142 -5.61 -19.61 5.12
CA GLN A 142 -7.00 -19.27 5.46
C GLN A 142 -7.25 -19.21 6.98
N SER A 143 -6.35 -18.58 7.74
CA SER A 143 -6.63 -18.28 9.15
C SER A 143 -7.91 -17.46 9.24
N ALA A 144 -8.87 -17.89 10.07
CA ALA A 144 -10.09 -17.13 10.33
C ALA A 144 -9.82 -15.80 11.08
N LEU A 145 -8.57 -15.59 11.53
CA LEU A 145 -8.08 -14.41 12.23
C LEU A 145 -7.33 -13.46 11.28
N VAL A 146 -7.41 -13.72 9.96
CA VAL A 146 -6.91 -12.81 8.92
C VAL A 146 -8.01 -12.58 7.88
N LYS A 147 -8.37 -11.33 7.62
CA LYS A 147 -9.21 -10.96 6.49
C LYS A 147 -8.37 -10.33 5.39
N VAL A 148 -8.79 -10.55 4.15
CA VAL A 148 -8.15 -9.97 2.97
C VAL A 148 -9.21 -9.19 2.21
N LEU A 149 -8.95 -7.92 1.96
CA LEU A 149 -9.85 -6.99 1.32
C LEU A 149 -9.31 -6.55 -0.04
N ARG A 150 -10.20 -6.54 -1.03
CA ARG A 150 -9.97 -6.10 -2.40
C ARG A 150 -10.95 -4.98 -2.76
N ASN A 151 -10.65 -4.30 -3.86
CA ASN A 151 -11.55 -3.30 -4.43
C ASN A 151 -12.97 -3.87 -4.64
N GLY A 152 -13.98 -3.20 -4.09
CA GLY A 152 -15.38 -3.58 -4.18
C GLY A 152 -15.90 -4.51 -3.07
N ASP A 153 -15.02 -4.98 -2.17
CA ASP A 153 -15.45 -5.76 -1.01
C ASP A 153 -16.29 -4.91 -0.05
N ASP A 154 -17.17 -5.56 0.73
CA ASP A 154 -17.91 -4.92 1.81
C ASP A 154 -16.95 -4.46 2.92
N VAL A 155 -17.18 -3.27 3.46
CA VAL A 155 -16.44 -2.80 4.65
C VAL A 155 -16.77 -3.72 5.83
N PRO A 156 -15.76 -4.26 6.54
CA PRO A 156 -16.02 -5.10 7.70
C PRO A 156 -16.79 -4.34 8.78
N ASN A 157 -18.01 -4.78 9.05
CA ASN A 157 -18.81 -4.25 10.15
C ASN A 157 -18.40 -4.94 11.46
N VAL A 158 -17.24 -4.54 12.00
CA VAL A 158 -16.73 -5.05 13.27
C VAL A 158 -16.39 -3.84 14.15
N SER A 159 -17.08 -3.73 15.28
CA SER A 159 -16.84 -2.65 16.23
C SER A 159 -15.55 -2.89 16.99
N GLY A 160 -14.78 -1.82 17.23
CA GLY A 160 -13.60 -1.89 18.07
C GLY A 160 -13.93 -2.33 19.50
N PHE A 161 -13.03 -3.10 20.10
CA PHE A 161 -13.13 -3.57 21.48
C PHE A 161 -12.44 -2.60 22.46
N ASP A 162 -12.95 -2.51 23.69
CA ASP A 162 -12.34 -1.73 24.79
C ASP A 162 -12.08 -0.24 24.49
N GLY A 163 -12.92 0.38 23.65
CA GLY A 163 -12.79 1.79 23.27
C GLY A 163 -11.73 2.07 22.21
N GLN A 164 -11.21 1.03 21.55
CA GLN A 164 -10.37 1.17 20.36
C GLN A 164 -11.17 1.68 19.16
N GLU A 165 -10.46 2.33 18.24
CA GLU A 165 -10.99 2.65 16.92
C GLU A 165 -11.32 1.35 16.16
N ASP A 166 -12.44 1.34 15.44
CA ASP A 166 -12.81 0.20 14.62
C ASP A 166 -11.91 0.04 13.37
N ALA A 167 -11.93 -1.13 12.74
CA ALA A 167 -11.25 -1.34 11.48
C ALA A 167 -11.66 -0.30 10.41
N GLU A 168 -12.92 0.16 10.41
CA GLU A 168 -13.42 1.19 9.50
C GLU A 168 -12.62 2.51 9.62
N TYR A 169 -12.24 2.92 10.84
CA TYR A 169 -11.42 4.10 11.09
C TYR A 169 -10.13 4.11 10.25
N PHE A 170 -9.39 3.01 10.24
CA PHE A 170 -8.15 2.87 9.49
C PHE A 170 -8.39 2.74 7.98
N LEU A 171 -9.56 2.21 7.60
CA LEU A 171 -9.94 2.00 6.21
C LEU A 171 -10.50 3.26 5.54
N LYS A 172 -10.92 4.28 6.29
CA LYS A 172 -11.56 5.53 5.79
C LYS A 172 -11.00 6.09 4.47
N PRO A 173 -9.67 6.22 4.26
CA PRO A 173 -9.15 6.74 3.01
C PRO A 173 -9.44 5.82 1.82
N TYR A 174 -9.57 4.52 2.07
CA TYR A 174 -9.77 3.46 1.10
C TYR A 174 -11.24 3.02 1.01
N LEU A 175 -12.18 3.87 1.41
CA LEU A 175 -13.61 3.60 1.25
C LEU A 175 -14.19 4.38 0.06
N THR A 176 -15.25 3.83 -0.53
CA THR A 176 -16.12 4.60 -1.43
C THR A 176 -16.67 5.84 -0.74
N PRO A 177 -17.10 6.89 -1.46
CA PRO A 177 -17.59 8.12 -0.84
C PRO A 177 -18.78 7.94 0.10
N ASP A 178 -19.54 6.86 -0.07
CA ASP A 178 -20.66 6.49 0.80
C ASP A 178 -20.27 5.59 1.99
N GLY A 179 -19.00 5.23 2.10
CA GLY A 179 -18.45 4.36 3.15
C GLY A 179 -18.84 2.89 3.04
N SER A 180 -19.54 2.47 1.98
CA SER A 180 -20.15 1.13 1.92
C SER A 180 -19.21 0.04 1.41
N LYS A 181 -18.18 0.40 0.63
CA LYS A 181 -17.28 -0.53 -0.06
C LYS A 181 -15.82 -0.10 0.09
N ILE A 182 -14.94 -1.09 0.01
CA ILE A 182 -13.50 -0.89 -0.16
C ILE A 182 -13.23 -0.34 -1.56
N TRP A 183 -12.42 0.71 -1.66
CA TRP A 183 -12.05 1.39 -2.89
C TRP A 183 -10.53 1.44 -3.03
N LEU A 184 -10.00 0.44 -3.73
CA LEU A 184 -8.57 0.23 -3.94
C LEU A 184 -8.21 0.29 -5.42
N HIS A 185 -6.95 0.56 -5.71
CA HIS A 185 -6.40 0.30 -7.04
C HIS A 185 -6.31 -1.20 -7.30
N ASP A 186 -6.30 -1.59 -8.58
CA ASP A 186 -6.40 -3.00 -8.98
C ASP A 186 -5.14 -3.80 -8.60
N ASN A 187 -4.04 -3.12 -8.27
CA ASN A 187 -2.76 -3.64 -7.80
C ASN A 187 -2.60 -3.58 -6.26
N GLN A 188 -3.69 -3.34 -5.51
CA GLN A 188 -3.66 -3.18 -4.06
C GLN A 188 -4.48 -4.24 -3.33
N VAL A 189 -4.00 -4.63 -2.15
CA VAL A 189 -4.66 -5.55 -1.21
C VAL A 189 -4.51 -5.02 0.20
N ILE A 190 -5.56 -5.08 1.02
CA ILE A 190 -5.46 -4.83 2.46
C ILE A 190 -5.62 -6.15 3.23
N TYR A 191 -4.73 -6.35 4.20
CA TYR A 191 -4.82 -7.41 5.19
C TYR A 191 -5.25 -6.83 6.54
N LEU A 192 -6.21 -7.50 7.18
CA LEU A 192 -6.67 -7.20 8.53
C LEU A 192 -6.34 -8.39 9.44
N PHE A 193 -5.51 -8.17 10.45
CA PHE A 193 -5.12 -9.18 11.42
C PHE A 193 -5.86 -8.98 12.74
N GLU A 194 -6.32 -10.10 13.30
CA GLU A 194 -6.77 -10.24 14.68
C GLU A 194 -5.70 -10.99 15.47
N LEU A 195 -5.17 -10.39 16.53
CA LEU A 195 -4.04 -10.84 17.33
C LEU A 195 -4.30 -10.71 18.85
N GLY A 196 -5.53 -10.43 19.27
CA GLY A 196 -5.95 -10.39 20.67
C GLY A 196 -6.71 -11.64 21.14
N THR A 197 -7.16 -12.47 20.21
CA THR A 197 -7.91 -13.70 20.51
C THR A 197 -7.64 -14.81 19.49
N SER A 198 -7.81 -16.06 19.91
CA SER A 198 -7.83 -17.23 19.01
C SER A 198 -9.23 -17.59 18.52
N ASN A 199 -10.27 -16.96 19.06
CA ASN A 199 -11.66 -17.18 18.65
C ASN A 199 -12.14 -16.02 17.75
N PRO A 200 -12.33 -16.25 16.43
CA PRO A 200 -12.74 -15.21 15.49
C PRO A 200 -14.19 -14.72 15.68
N ASN A 201 -14.98 -15.40 16.53
CA ASN A 201 -16.34 -15.02 16.88
C ASN A 201 -16.42 -14.30 18.23
N SER A 202 -15.27 -14.02 18.88
CA SER A 202 -15.22 -13.25 20.11
C SER A 202 -15.61 -11.80 19.84
N SER A 203 -16.19 -11.11 20.81
CA SER A 203 -16.36 -9.65 20.74
C SER A 203 -15.04 -8.89 20.75
N ALA A 204 -13.95 -9.56 21.14
CA ALA A 204 -12.59 -9.03 21.06
C ALA A 204 -11.93 -9.31 19.70
N ALA A 205 -12.61 -9.99 18.77
CA ALA A 205 -12.10 -10.22 17.41
C ALA A 205 -12.55 -9.07 16.51
N ASP A 206 -11.80 -7.97 16.50
CA ASP A 206 -12.14 -6.74 15.79
C ASP A 206 -11.29 -6.48 14.54
N PHE A 207 -10.24 -7.28 14.33
CA PHE A 207 -9.43 -7.32 13.12
C PHE A 207 -8.76 -5.98 12.78
N GLN A 208 -8.47 -5.15 13.80
CA GLN A 208 -7.73 -3.90 13.61
C GLN A 208 -6.35 -3.90 14.29
N ASP A 209 -5.92 -5.06 14.82
CA ASP A 209 -4.64 -5.17 15.52
C ASP A 209 -3.48 -4.82 14.59
N ALA A 210 -3.49 -5.34 13.35
CA ALA A 210 -2.62 -4.85 12.28
C ALA A 210 -3.39 -4.75 10.96
N VAL A 211 -3.32 -3.56 10.33
CA VAL A 211 -3.94 -3.24 9.05
C VAL A 211 -2.82 -2.92 8.07
N VAL A 212 -2.64 -3.78 7.07
CA VAL A 212 -1.49 -3.73 6.16
C VAL A 212 -1.96 -3.60 4.72
N LEU A 213 -1.53 -2.55 4.03
CA LEU A 213 -1.74 -2.37 2.60
C LEU A 213 -0.50 -2.86 1.83
N VAL A 214 -0.73 -3.71 0.84
CA VAL A 214 0.27 -4.13 -0.15
C VAL A 214 -0.06 -3.47 -1.49
N THR A 215 0.93 -2.87 -2.13
CA THR A 215 0.82 -2.29 -3.48
C THR A 215 1.88 -2.90 -4.39
N LEU A 216 1.48 -3.37 -5.58
CA LEU A 216 2.38 -3.91 -6.60
C LEU A 216 2.60 -2.91 -7.75
N GLY A 217 3.82 -2.76 -8.24
CA GLY A 217 4.16 -1.89 -9.38
C GLY A 217 4.90 -2.61 -10.50
N GLU A 218 4.86 -2.10 -11.73
CA GLU A 218 5.70 -2.65 -12.83
C GLU A 218 7.16 -2.20 -12.70
N SER A 219 7.42 -1.16 -11.91
CA SER A 219 8.75 -0.73 -11.49
C SER A 219 8.76 -0.21 -10.06
N VAL A 220 9.95 -0.15 -9.45
CA VAL A 220 10.13 0.43 -8.10
C VAL A 220 9.70 1.89 -8.07
N VAL A 221 9.96 2.64 -9.15
CA VAL A 221 9.61 4.07 -9.26
C VAL A 221 8.10 4.28 -9.18
N ASP A 222 7.30 3.36 -9.73
CA ASP A 222 5.82 3.49 -9.76
C ASP A 222 5.18 3.40 -8.37
N ILE A 223 5.91 2.87 -7.39
CA ILE A 223 5.43 2.64 -6.02
C ILE A 223 6.24 3.40 -4.96
N GLU A 224 7.26 4.19 -5.35
CA GLU A 224 8.02 5.03 -4.43
C GLU A 224 7.10 6.02 -3.71
N GLU A 225 6.22 6.68 -4.46
CA GLU A 225 5.19 7.54 -3.89
C GLU A 225 3.94 6.71 -3.56
N PRO A 226 3.27 6.97 -2.41
CA PRO A 226 2.02 6.30 -2.11
C PRO A 226 1.02 6.66 -3.20
N GLN A 227 0.49 5.64 -3.86
CA GLN A 227 -0.63 5.84 -4.77
C GLN A 227 -1.79 6.40 -3.93
N PRO A 228 -2.28 7.63 -4.23
CA PRO A 228 -3.36 8.19 -3.45
C PRO A 228 -4.55 7.22 -3.53
N PRO A 229 -5.36 7.12 -2.46
CA PRO A 229 -6.60 6.37 -2.55
C PRO A 229 -7.39 6.86 -3.77
N ARG A 230 -8.15 5.97 -4.42
CA ARG A 230 -9.00 6.35 -5.57
C ARG A 230 -10.04 7.44 -5.25
N ASN A 231 -10.22 7.72 -3.96
CA ASN A 231 -11.12 8.72 -3.46
C ASN A 231 -10.48 10.11 -3.43
N ASP A 232 -10.83 10.96 -4.40
CA ASP A 232 -10.52 12.41 -4.37
C ASP A 232 -11.17 13.13 -3.17
N PHE A 233 -12.15 12.48 -2.51
CA PHE A 233 -12.77 12.93 -1.25
C PHE A 233 -12.19 12.24 -0.03
N ALA A 234 -11.13 11.41 -0.17
CA ALA A 234 -10.43 10.86 0.97
C ALA A 234 -10.02 12.03 1.87
N VAL A 235 -10.61 12.05 3.06
CA VAL A 235 -10.10 12.91 4.12
C VAL A 235 -8.64 12.49 4.30
N PRO A 236 -7.67 13.43 4.30
CA PRO A 236 -6.30 13.09 4.62
C PRO A 236 -6.28 12.21 5.87
N MET A 237 -5.42 11.17 5.90
CA MET A 237 -5.26 10.31 7.07
C MET A 237 -5.33 11.18 8.33
N PRO A 238 -6.20 10.85 9.31
CA PRO A 238 -6.31 11.66 10.50
C PRO A 238 -4.91 11.84 11.08
N THR A 239 -4.46 13.11 11.15
CA THR A 239 -3.19 13.44 11.80
C THR A 239 -3.20 12.81 13.18
N ALA A 240 -2.07 12.24 13.58
CA ALA A 240 -1.89 11.55 14.85
C ALA A 240 -2.69 12.25 15.96
N LEU A 241 -3.51 11.48 16.67
CA LEU A 241 -4.17 11.95 17.89
C LEU A 241 -3.07 12.53 18.77
N ASN A 242 -3.12 13.84 19.01
CA ASN A 242 -2.29 14.44 20.04
C ASN A 242 -2.65 13.69 21.32
N ALA A 243 -1.67 13.03 21.93
CA ALA A 243 -1.83 12.48 23.26
C ALA A 243 -2.05 13.66 24.20
N ASP A 244 -3.31 13.86 24.62
CA ASP A 244 -3.67 14.71 25.77
C ASP A 244 -3.31 13.99 27.08
#